data_AF-A0A1Q4R1M1-F1
#
_entry.id   AF-A0A1Q4R1M1-F1
#
_cell.length_a   1.000
_cell.length_b   1.000
_cell.length_c   1.000
_cell.angle_alpha   90.00
_cell.angle_beta   90.00
_cell.angle_gamma   90.00
#
_symmetry.space_group_name_H-M   'P 1'
#
loop_
_entity.id
_entity.type
_entity.pdbx_description
1 polymer ?
#
loop_
_entity_poly.entity_id
_entity_poly.type
_entity_poly.pdbx_seq_one_letter_code
_entity_poly.pdbx_strand_id
1 'polypeptide(L)'
;MAKKKRKTTGKTALTLSLSSQARERLAEMSQKAGYSRSAFVESVMSGKVAIATVEPEKSLAFTIEDETANPQKMTIAVVENGAQAMQAEAPNPDNSHLEEIKKLRAKIEEQAKQIATLSTEKSNSPSTLKVAPSRNENASKPVAKESLELAAKEKEIANLNQQLKTTQAEILTLKNEWDESKDRSSTKADISPDVLKELQSAKSNLERRVLDLQRQIEAKDAVIAELRSTVKETETNAVRLNEMIAAKDKNLAALRQEFEQKDTQVRANQTKNQTLEKQLEEQYARVSSLAKEIAQQKNEVQQLEQVKAQLAEVKAHGDRLQRQLREAQGQHQQAMAQSTTVASQKQQLEAQLNNSEKAKTLLTTQLQNSTQQQVALEQKIAELTKINAQLTVSQDLVRQLQTQIEAFAPFEAQCEALQRRYDAQTARLKELEVQAALDRSVANIGEKYLNRWQRR
;
A
#
# COMPACT_ATOMS: atom_id res chain seq x y z
N MET A 1 -57.50 -10.51 -19.90
CA MET A 1 -56.64 -11.25 -20.85
C MET A 1 -55.62 -12.08 -20.08
N ALA A 2 -55.79 -13.40 -20.07
CA ALA A 2 -54.95 -14.34 -19.34
C ALA A 2 -53.65 -14.64 -20.11
N LYS A 3 -52.49 -14.39 -19.50
CA LYS A 3 -51.19 -14.77 -20.08
C LYS A 3 -50.83 -16.21 -19.69
N LYS A 4 -50.94 -17.07 -20.70
CA LYS A 4 -50.64 -18.51 -20.75
C LYS A 4 -49.18 -18.79 -20.35
N LYS A 5 -48.95 -19.49 -19.24
CA LYS A 5 -47.65 -20.11 -18.91
C LYS A 5 -47.51 -21.40 -19.75
N ARG A 6 -46.53 -21.44 -20.66
CA ARG A 6 -46.12 -22.68 -21.35
C ARG A 6 -45.19 -23.47 -20.41
N LYS A 7 -45.63 -24.66 -19.99
CA LYS A 7 -44.77 -25.70 -19.39
C LYS A 7 -44.00 -26.37 -20.53
N THR A 8 -42.68 -26.26 -20.53
CA THR A 8 -41.80 -27.09 -21.36
C THR A 8 -41.46 -28.36 -20.59
N THR A 9 -41.79 -29.48 -21.22
CA THR A 9 -41.62 -30.86 -20.77
C THR A 9 -40.15 -31.29 -20.71
N GLY A 10 -39.89 -32.25 -19.82
CA GLY A 10 -38.58 -32.68 -19.34
C GLY A 10 -37.56 -33.04 -20.43
N LYS A 11 -36.40 -32.41 -20.32
CA LYS A 11 -35.13 -33.03 -20.72
C LYS A 11 -34.62 -33.77 -19.48
N THR A 12 -34.71 -35.09 -19.50
CA THR A 12 -33.99 -35.98 -18.59
C THR A 12 -32.50 -35.69 -18.74
N ALA A 13 -31.95 -34.88 -17.83
CA ALA A 13 -30.52 -34.70 -17.71
C ALA A 13 -29.93 -36.00 -17.17
N LEU A 14 -29.42 -36.84 -18.07
CA LEU A 14 -28.58 -37.98 -17.71
C LEU A 14 -27.26 -37.42 -17.16
N THR A 15 -27.18 -37.22 -15.85
CA THR A 15 -25.94 -36.91 -15.16
C THR A 15 -25.09 -38.18 -15.07
N LEU A 16 -24.35 -38.48 -16.14
CA LEU A 16 -23.27 -39.45 -16.08
C LEU A 16 -22.19 -38.91 -15.13
N SER A 17 -22.15 -39.45 -13.92
CA SER A 17 -21.10 -39.21 -12.94
C SER A 17 -19.79 -39.80 -13.45
N LEU A 18 -19.01 -39.02 -14.20
CA LEU A 18 -17.63 -39.34 -14.54
C LEU A 18 -16.76 -39.26 -13.29
N SER A 19 -15.84 -40.23 -13.11
CA SER A 19 -14.81 -40.18 -12.06
C SER A 19 -13.95 -38.92 -12.20
N SER A 20 -13.34 -38.43 -11.11
CA SER A 20 -12.47 -37.25 -11.14
C SER A 20 -11.37 -37.37 -12.19
N GLN A 21 -10.76 -38.55 -12.28
CA GLN A 21 -9.70 -38.86 -13.24
C GLN A 21 -10.17 -38.80 -14.70
N ALA A 22 -11.41 -39.22 -14.98
CA ALA A 22 -11.98 -39.10 -16.33
C ALA A 22 -12.29 -37.63 -16.69
N ARG A 23 -12.70 -36.81 -15.71
CA ARG A 23 -12.92 -35.36 -15.92
C ARG A 23 -11.62 -34.63 -16.19
N GLU A 24 -10.53 -34.98 -15.51
CA GLU A 24 -9.19 -34.41 -15.74
C GLU A 24 -8.68 -34.73 -17.13
N ARG A 25 -8.74 -36.00 -17.55
CA ARG A 25 -8.34 -36.40 -18.91
C ARG A 25 -9.16 -35.72 -20.00
N LEU A 26 -10.48 -35.55 -19.79
CA LEU A 26 -11.33 -34.78 -20.71
C LEU A 26 -10.95 -33.29 -20.77
N ALA A 27 -10.52 -32.71 -19.64
CA ALA A 27 -10.00 -31.34 -19.62
C ALA A 27 -8.73 -31.23 -20.46
N GLU A 28 -7.79 -32.15 -20.25
CA GLU A 28 -6.50 -32.17 -20.93
C GLU A 28 -6.67 -32.36 -22.45
N MET A 29 -7.54 -33.29 -22.87
CA MET A 29 -7.86 -33.49 -24.29
C MET A 29 -8.56 -32.26 -24.89
N SER A 30 -9.47 -31.61 -24.17
CA SER A 30 -10.15 -30.40 -24.68
C SER A 30 -9.17 -29.25 -24.88
N GLN A 31 -8.20 -29.07 -23.97
CA GLN A 31 -7.15 -28.07 -24.09
C GLN A 31 -6.21 -28.36 -25.26
N LYS A 32 -5.76 -29.61 -25.42
CA LYS A 32 -4.89 -30.00 -26.54
C LYS A 32 -5.57 -29.84 -27.91
N ALA A 33 -6.89 -30.02 -27.98
CA ALA A 33 -7.64 -29.88 -29.22
C ALA A 33 -8.15 -28.45 -29.49
N GLY A 34 -7.91 -27.49 -28.59
CA GLY A 34 -8.34 -26.09 -28.74
C GLY A 34 -9.86 -25.85 -28.64
N TYR A 35 -10.61 -26.82 -28.14
CA TYR A 35 -12.07 -26.72 -27.98
C TYR A 35 -12.44 -26.36 -26.54
N SER A 36 -13.55 -25.63 -26.37
CA SER A 36 -14.16 -25.51 -25.04
C SER A 36 -14.65 -26.89 -24.57
N ARG A 37 -14.60 -27.13 -23.25
CA ARG A 37 -14.92 -28.43 -22.65
C ARG A 37 -16.32 -28.95 -23.02
N SER A 38 -17.28 -28.04 -23.18
CA SER A 38 -18.65 -28.36 -23.64
C SER A 38 -18.70 -28.70 -25.14
N ALA A 39 -18.01 -27.94 -25.99
CA ALA A 39 -17.94 -28.21 -27.43
C ALA A 39 -17.22 -29.54 -27.73
N PHE A 40 -16.20 -29.88 -26.95
CA PHE A 40 -15.49 -31.15 -27.08
C PHE A 40 -16.39 -32.35 -26.74
N VAL A 41 -17.13 -32.28 -25.63
CA VAL A 41 -18.08 -33.35 -25.25
C VAL A 41 -19.19 -33.49 -26.29
N GLU A 42 -19.72 -32.38 -26.83
CA GLU A 42 -20.74 -32.41 -27.87
C GLU A 42 -20.20 -33.00 -29.19
N SER A 43 -18.93 -32.73 -29.52
CA SER A 43 -18.26 -33.29 -30.71
C SER A 43 -17.96 -34.80 -30.57
N VAL A 44 -17.60 -35.25 -29.36
CA VAL A 44 -17.45 -36.69 -29.03
C VAL A 44 -18.80 -37.40 -29.05
N MET A 45 -19.84 -36.82 -28.46
CA MET A 45 -21.19 -37.41 -28.39
C MET A 45 -21.90 -37.40 -29.76
N SER A 46 -21.57 -36.46 -30.65
CA SER A 46 -22.07 -36.44 -32.03
C SER A 46 -21.27 -37.34 -32.99
N GLY A 47 -20.25 -38.06 -32.49
CA GLY A 47 -19.45 -38.98 -33.27
C GLY A 47 -18.49 -38.32 -34.26
N LYS A 48 -18.31 -37.00 -34.20
CA LYS A 48 -17.37 -36.26 -35.06
C LYS A 48 -15.92 -36.41 -34.64
N VAL A 49 -15.67 -36.79 -33.38
CA VAL A 49 -14.33 -37.07 -32.85
C VAL A 49 -14.25 -38.55 -32.48
N ALA A 50 -13.50 -39.32 -33.28
CA ALA A 50 -13.20 -40.70 -32.97
C ALA A 50 -12.05 -40.76 -31.96
N ILE A 51 -12.30 -41.32 -30.77
CA ILE A 51 -11.25 -41.61 -29.78
C ILE A 51 -10.59 -42.92 -30.24
N ALA A 52 -9.43 -42.81 -30.88
CA ALA A 52 -8.64 -43.99 -31.23
C ALA A 52 -8.19 -44.71 -29.95
N THR A 53 -8.47 -46.01 -29.87
CA THR A 53 -7.93 -46.89 -28.83
C THR A 53 -6.41 -46.93 -28.92
N VAL A 54 -5.73 -46.48 -27.87
CA VAL A 54 -4.27 -46.42 -27.77
C VAL A 54 -3.71 -47.85 -27.69
N GLU A 55 -2.86 -48.22 -28.66
CA GLU A 55 -2.02 -49.42 -28.60
C GLU A 55 -0.95 -49.27 -27.50
N PRO A 56 -0.61 -50.34 -26.76
CA PRO A 56 0.46 -50.30 -25.78
C PRO A 56 1.83 -50.32 -26.47
N GLU A 57 2.57 -49.23 -26.25
CA GLU A 57 4.04 -49.14 -26.12
C GLU A 57 4.91 -49.86 -27.18
N LYS A 58 5.36 -49.08 -28.17
CA LYS A 58 6.64 -49.32 -28.85
C LYS A 58 7.71 -48.38 -28.28
N SER A 59 8.78 -49.00 -27.83
CA SER A 59 10.06 -48.46 -27.39
C SER A 59 10.56 -47.26 -28.19
N LEU A 60 10.74 -46.13 -27.51
CA LEU A 60 11.56 -45.01 -27.96
C LEU A 60 13.03 -45.30 -27.63
N ALA A 61 13.82 -45.55 -28.69
CA ALA A 61 15.25 -45.43 -28.65
C ALA A 61 15.63 -43.94 -28.55
N PHE A 62 16.44 -43.59 -27.56
CA PHE A 62 17.13 -42.30 -27.50
C PHE A 62 18.59 -42.52 -27.90
N THR A 63 18.97 -41.97 -29.04
CA THR A 63 20.36 -41.66 -29.40
C THR A 63 20.71 -40.32 -28.78
N ILE A 64 21.82 -40.25 -28.03
CA ILE A 64 22.46 -39.00 -27.61
C ILE A 64 23.89 -39.07 -28.13
N GLU A 65 24.16 -38.31 -29.17
CA GLU A 65 25.49 -37.78 -29.45
C GLU A 65 25.63 -36.49 -28.64
N ASP A 66 26.66 -36.40 -27.79
CA ASP A 66 27.45 -35.17 -27.72
C ASP A 66 28.84 -35.46 -27.11
N GLU A 67 29.87 -35.04 -27.84
CA GLU A 67 31.24 -34.95 -27.39
C GLU A 67 31.40 -33.70 -26.50
N THR A 68 32.16 -33.80 -25.41
CA THR A 68 33.32 -32.94 -25.07
C THR A 68 33.59 -32.85 -23.55
N ALA A 69 34.85 -33.14 -23.22
CA ALA A 69 35.71 -32.49 -22.22
C ALA A 69 35.38 -32.53 -20.71
N ASN A 70 36.28 -33.25 -20.01
CA ASN A 70 37.05 -32.82 -18.81
C ASN A 70 36.63 -33.39 -17.42
N PRO A 71 37.44 -34.27 -16.80
CA PRO A 71 37.21 -34.74 -15.43
C PRO A 71 38.01 -33.92 -14.41
N GLN A 72 37.33 -33.17 -13.54
CA GLN A 72 37.95 -32.62 -12.32
C GLN A 72 37.69 -33.51 -11.10
N LYS A 73 38.79 -34.04 -10.57
CA LYS A 73 38.92 -34.69 -9.26
C LYS A 73 38.47 -33.75 -8.15
N MET A 74 37.48 -34.16 -7.35
CA MET A 74 37.28 -33.62 -6.00
C MET A 74 38.03 -34.50 -5.00
N THR A 75 39.11 -33.93 -4.46
CA THR A 75 39.88 -34.48 -3.33
C THR A 75 39.25 -33.95 -2.04
N ILE A 76 38.87 -34.85 -1.15
CA ILE A 76 38.39 -34.55 0.21
C ILE A 76 39.60 -34.19 1.06
N ALA A 77 39.64 -32.96 1.59
CA ALA A 77 40.57 -32.54 2.64
C ALA A 77 39.79 -32.37 3.95
N VAL A 78 40.08 -33.27 4.88
CA VAL A 78 39.77 -33.14 6.31
C VAL A 78 40.71 -32.09 6.87
N VAL A 79 40.16 -31.05 7.51
CA VAL A 79 40.91 -30.11 8.35
C VAL A 79 40.25 -30.10 9.73
N GLU A 80 40.96 -30.72 10.68
CA GLU A 80 40.82 -30.49 12.11
C GLU A 80 41.45 -29.13 12.46
N ASN A 81 40.74 -28.35 13.29
CA ASN A 81 41.20 -27.30 14.21
C ASN A 81 39.95 -26.51 14.61
N GLY A 82 39.69 -26.12 15.85
CA GLY A 82 40.41 -26.15 17.09
C GLY A 82 39.54 -25.39 18.11
N ALA A 83 39.65 -25.76 19.39
CA ALA A 83 38.92 -25.15 20.49
C ALA A 83 39.27 -23.66 20.67
N GLN A 84 38.28 -22.83 20.96
CA GLN A 84 38.46 -21.62 21.76
C GLN A 84 37.16 -21.23 22.47
N ALA A 85 37.30 -21.03 23.78
CA ALA A 85 36.27 -20.64 24.72
C ALA A 85 35.92 -19.14 24.60
N MET A 86 34.65 -18.80 24.74
CA MET A 86 34.22 -17.49 25.25
C MET A 86 33.03 -17.68 26.19
N GLN A 87 33.16 -17.07 27.37
CA GLN A 87 32.14 -16.86 28.38
C GLN A 87 31.00 -16.01 27.82
N ALA A 88 29.76 -16.35 28.15
CA ALA A 88 28.62 -15.44 28.05
C ALA A 88 27.60 -15.75 29.15
N GLU A 89 27.16 -14.66 29.78
CA GLU A 89 26.17 -14.49 30.84
C GLU A 89 24.95 -15.41 30.81
N ALA A 90 24.53 -15.81 32.02
CA ALA A 90 23.28 -16.48 32.29
C ALA A 90 22.08 -15.53 32.08
N PRO A 91 21.08 -15.87 31.24
CA PRO A 91 19.81 -15.18 31.23
C PRO A 91 18.87 -15.79 32.28
N ASN A 92 18.33 -14.91 33.10
CA ASN A 92 17.21 -15.14 34.01
C ASN A 92 16.05 -15.82 33.25
N PRO A 93 15.56 -17.01 33.67
CA PRO A 93 14.57 -17.74 32.90
C PRO A 93 13.20 -17.08 33.00
N ASP A 94 12.77 -16.55 31.87
CA ASP A 94 11.42 -16.05 31.63
C ASP A 94 10.40 -17.15 31.96
N ASN A 95 9.37 -16.76 32.72
CA ASN A 95 8.32 -17.61 33.31
C ASN A 95 7.55 -18.48 32.28
N SER A 96 7.71 -18.20 30.98
CA SER A 96 7.10 -18.94 29.87
C SER A 96 7.73 -20.33 29.67
N HIS A 97 9.05 -20.46 29.80
CA HIS A 97 9.71 -21.75 29.61
C HIS A 97 9.45 -22.72 30.77
N LEU A 98 9.20 -22.19 31.98
CA LEU A 98 8.88 -23.01 33.14
C LEU A 98 7.49 -23.66 33.01
N GLU A 99 6.51 -22.95 32.45
CA GLU A 99 5.17 -23.51 32.18
C GLU A 99 5.17 -24.52 31.04
N GLU A 100 6.02 -24.32 30.03
CA GLU A 100 6.20 -25.27 28.95
C GLU A 100 6.91 -26.56 29.43
N ILE A 101 7.90 -26.42 30.31
CA ILE A 101 8.54 -27.55 30.99
C ILE A 101 7.56 -28.28 31.92
N LYS A 102 6.68 -27.58 32.63
CA LYS A 102 5.60 -28.21 33.43
C LYS A 102 4.61 -28.97 32.56
N LYS A 103 4.19 -28.42 31.41
CA LYS A 103 3.32 -29.11 30.44
C LYS A 103 3.99 -30.36 29.87
N LEU A 104 5.27 -30.28 29.52
CA LEU A 104 6.02 -31.43 29.01
C LEU A 104 6.19 -32.51 30.10
N ARG A 105 6.46 -32.14 31.35
CA ARG A 105 6.51 -33.09 32.47
C ARG A 105 5.18 -33.78 32.73
N ALA A 106 4.07 -33.03 32.72
CA ALA A 106 2.73 -33.62 32.86
C ALA A 106 2.42 -34.62 31.74
N LYS A 107 2.83 -34.32 30.50
CA LYS A 107 2.63 -35.21 29.35
C LYS A 107 3.48 -36.47 29.42
N ILE A 108 4.72 -36.37 29.92
CA ILE A 108 5.60 -37.52 30.18
C ILE A 108 4.99 -38.41 31.28
N GLU A 109 4.44 -37.82 32.34
CA GLU A 109 3.83 -38.57 33.45
C GLU A 109 2.51 -39.26 33.04
N GLU A 110 1.72 -38.62 32.18
CA GLU A 110 0.54 -39.22 31.53
C GLU A 110 0.92 -40.43 30.65
N GLN A 111 1.97 -40.28 29.84
CA GLN A 111 2.49 -41.37 29.01
C GLN A 111 3.08 -42.51 29.85
N ALA A 112 3.75 -42.21 30.95
CA ALA A 112 4.25 -43.21 31.90
C ALA A 112 3.10 -43.98 32.57
N LYS A 113 1.99 -43.30 32.91
CA LYS A 113 0.76 -43.95 33.42
C LYS A 113 0.10 -44.85 32.37
N GLN A 114 0.07 -44.45 31.10
CA GLN A 114 -0.43 -45.27 29.99
C GLN A 114 0.44 -46.51 29.74
N ILE A 115 1.77 -46.38 29.82
CA ILE A 115 2.68 -47.53 29.70
C ILE A 115 2.53 -48.48 30.89
N ALA A 116 2.29 -47.96 32.10
CA ALA A 116 2.02 -48.76 33.29
C ALA A 116 0.68 -49.51 33.19
N THR A 117 -0.37 -48.89 32.64
CA THR A 117 -1.68 -49.55 32.42
C THR A 117 -1.62 -50.60 31.31
N LEU A 118 -0.91 -50.34 30.21
CA LEU A 118 -0.70 -51.33 29.16
C LEU A 118 0.17 -52.50 29.62
N SER A 119 1.08 -52.27 30.57
CA SER A 119 1.91 -53.33 31.15
C SER A 119 1.13 -54.19 32.15
N THR A 120 0.18 -53.63 32.90
CA THR A 120 -0.70 -54.41 33.80
C THR A 120 -1.84 -55.11 33.05
N GLU A 121 -2.32 -54.57 31.92
CA GLU A 121 -3.26 -55.28 31.04
C GLU A 121 -2.62 -56.49 30.33
N LYS A 122 -1.30 -56.44 30.10
CA LYS A 122 -0.54 -57.56 29.52
C LYS A 122 -0.26 -58.68 30.54
N SER A 123 -0.32 -58.41 31.85
CA SER A 123 -0.09 -59.43 32.90
C SER A 123 -1.37 -60.07 33.45
N ASN A 124 -2.56 -59.51 33.19
CA ASN A 124 -3.84 -60.00 33.74
C ASN A 124 -4.81 -60.58 32.69
N SER A 125 -4.32 -60.98 31.51
CA SER A 125 -5.13 -61.75 30.57
C SER A 125 -4.94 -63.26 30.81
N PRO A 126 -5.98 -64.01 31.23
CA PRO A 126 -5.89 -65.45 31.40
C PRO A 126 -5.72 -66.10 30.02
N SER A 127 -4.73 -66.99 29.93
CA SER A 127 -4.43 -67.86 28.81
C SER A 127 -5.66 -68.69 28.41
N THR A 128 -6.47 -68.12 27.53
CA THR A 128 -7.50 -68.82 26.77
C THR A 128 -7.11 -68.75 25.30
N LEU A 129 -6.20 -69.65 24.91
CA LEU A 129 -5.94 -70.01 23.52
C LEU A 129 -7.19 -70.71 22.96
N LYS A 130 -8.21 -69.92 22.65
CA LYS A 130 -9.34 -70.33 21.84
C LYS A 130 -8.94 -70.09 20.39
N VAL A 131 -8.43 -71.17 19.79
CA VAL A 131 -8.16 -71.32 18.36
C VAL A 131 -9.41 -70.89 17.57
N ALA A 132 -9.23 -69.95 16.66
CA ALA A 132 -10.21 -69.50 15.68
C ALA A 132 -9.45 -69.06 14.40
N PRO A 133 -10.09 -69.14 13.22
CA PRO A 133 -9.92 -70.28 12.32
C PRO A 133 -9.00 -69.92 11.15
N SER A 134 -8.06 -70.81 10.89
CA SER A 134 -7.16 -70.79 9.74
C SER A 134 -7.96 -70.94 8.44
N ARG A 135 -8.25 -69.80 7.82
CA ARG A 135 -8.72 -69.69 6.45
C ARG A 135 -7.58 -70.01 5.48
N ASN A 136 -7.30 -71.30 5.25
CA ASN A 136 -6.95 -71.85 3.93
C ASN A 136 -6.94 -73.39 3.97
N GLU A 137 -8.12 -74.02 3.84
CA GLU A 137 -8.31 -75.47 3.92
C GLU A 137 -7.98 -76.28 2.65
N ASN A 138 -7.39 -75.68 1.61
CA ASN A 138 -7.29 -76.33 0.29
C ASN A 138 -5.87 -76.56 -0.25
N ALA A 139 -4.81 -76.36 0.54
CA ALA A 139 -3.43 -76.63 0.08
C ALA A 139 -2.71 -77.76 0.82
N SER A 140 -3.20 -78.24 1.96
CA SER A 140 -2.55 -79.31 2.76
C SER A 140 -3.21 -80.70 2.62
N LYS A 141 -4.27 -80.82 1.83
CA LYS A 141 -4.98 -82.09 1.60
C LYS A 141 -4.24 -83.11 0.69
N PRO A 142 -3.36 -82.75 -0.26
CA PRO A 142 -2.65 -83.78 -1.04
C PRO A 142 -1.48 -84.39 -0.26
N VAL A 143 -0.68 -83.60 0.47
CA VAL A 143 0.53 -84.09 1.16
C VAL A 143 0.21 -85.03 2.32
N ALA A 144 -0.85 -84.76 3.10
CA ALA A 144 -1.29 -85.65 4.17
C ALA A 144 -1.89 -86.97 3.61
N LYS A 145 -2.50 -86.93 2.43
CA LYS A 145 -3.10 -88.09 1.79
C LYS A 145 -2.05 -88.98 1.13
N GLU A 146 -1.06 -88.38 0.46
CA GLU A 146 0.09 -89.07 -0.13
C GLU A 146 1.03 -89.65 0.93
N SER A 147 1.23 -88.96 2.06
CA SER A 147 2.01 -89.51 3.19
C SER A 147 1.29 -90.67 3.90
N LEU A 148 -0.05 -90.61 4.01
CA LEU A 148 -0.85 -91.76 4.47
C LEU A 148 -0.82 -92.93 3.47
N GLU A 149 -0.78 -92.63 2.17
CA GLU A 149 -0.69 -93.64 1.11
C GLU A 149 0.70 -94.27 1.03
N LEU A 150 1.78 -93.51 1.24
CA LEU A 150 3.15 -94.03 1.40
C LEU A 150 3.29 -94.91 2.64
N ALA A 151 2.78 -94.47 3.80
CA ALA A 151 2.79 -95.28 5.01
C ALA A 151 1.97 -96.57 4.87
N ALA A 152 0.86 -96.52 4.12
CA ALA A 152 0.06 -97.71 3.79
C ALA A 152 0.84 -98.67 2.88
N LYS A 153 1.49 -98.17 1.83
CA LYS A 153 2.32 -98.97 0.92
C LYS A 153 3.56 -99.55 1.61
N GLU A 154 4.21 -98.81 2.52
CA GLU A 154 5.31 -99.33 3.35
C GLU A 154 4.85 -100.45 4.28
N LYS A 155 3.68 -100.29 4.90
CA LYS A 155 3.07 -101.34 5.73
C LYS A 155 2.71 -102.58 4.91
N GLU A 156 2.27 -102.40 3.67
CA GLU A 156 2.00 -103.49 2.73
C GLU A 156 3.29 -104.21 2.30
N ILE A 157 4.36 -103.47 1.98
CA ILE A 157 5.70 -104.03 1.70
C ILE A 157 6.23 -104.81 2.91
N ALA A 158 6.07 -104.29 4.13
CA ALA A 158 6.47 -104.99 5.35
C ALA A 158 5.70 -106.31 5.55
N ASN A 159 4.39 -106.30 5.30
CA ASN A 159 3.54 -107.48 5.38
C ASN A 159 3.89 -108.53 4.31
N LEU A 160 4.09 -108.10 3.05
CA LEU A 160 4.52 -108.99 1.96
C LEU A 160 5.90 -109.61 2.24
N ASN A 161 6.84 -108.84 2.80
CA ASN A 161 8.15 -109.37 3.23
C ASN A 161 8.04 -110.38 4.37
N GLN A 162 7.14 -110.15 5.33
CA GLN A 162 6.89 -111.10 6.40
C GLN A 162 6.29 -112.40 5.86
N GLN A 163 5.31 -112.30 4.96
CA GLN A 163 4.74 -113.46 4.28
C GLN A 163 5.78 -114.22 3.46
N LEU A 164 6.66 -113.53 2.74
CA LEU A 164 7.77 -114.14 2.00
C LEU A 164 8.69 -114.94 2.92
N LYS A 165 9.06 -114.37 4.08
CA LYS A 165 9.85 -115.08 5.10
C LYS A 165 9.13 -116.31 5.63
N THR A 166 7.83 -116.22 5.92
CA THR A 166 7.04 -117.37 6.36
C THR A 166 6.99 -118.45 5.29
N THR A 167 6.75 -118.09 4.02
CA THR A 167 6.74 -119.07 2.91
C THR A 167 8.12 -119.67 2.66
N GLN A 168 9.21 -118.91 2.85
CA GLN A 168 10.58 -119.44 2.77
C GLN A 168 10.86 -120.41 3.93
N ALA A 169 10.43 -120.09 5.14
CA ALA A 169 10.55 -120.99 6.29
C ALA A 169 9.73 -122.28 6.06
N GLU A 170 8.52 -122.17 5.52
CA GLU A 170 7.68 -123.32 5.15
C GLU A 170 8.32 -124.18 4.05
N ILE A 171 8.96 -123.57 3.05
CA ILE A 171 9.72 -124.31 2.04
C ILE A 171 10.92 -125.01 2.68
N LEU A 172 11.62 -124.38 3.62
CA LEU A 172 12.73 -125.00 4.34
C LEU A 172 12.26 -126.16 5.23
N THR A 173 11.12 -126.04 5.91
CA THR A 173 10.54 -127.16 6.68
C THR A 173 10.08 -128.27 5.76
N LEU A 174 9.40 -127.97 4.64
CA LEU A 174 9.00 -128.98 3.65
C LEU A 174 10.22 -129.64 3.00
N LYS A 175 11.31 -128.90 2.81
CA LYS A 175 12.59 -129.43 2.31
C LYS A 175 13.26 -130.34 3.33
N ASN A 176 13.29 -129.96 4.60
CA ASN A 176 13.81 -130.81 5.67
C ASN A 176 12.93 -132.05 5.87
N GLU A 177 11.59 -131.94 5.81
CA GLU A 177 10.66 -133.07 5.83
C GLU A 177 10.86 -133.99 4.61
N TRP A 178 11.16 -133.42 3.45
CA TRP A 178 11.52 -134.17 2.25
C TRP A 178 12.85 -134.92 2.41
N ASP A 179 13.88 -134.26 2.98
CA ASP A 179 15.18 -134.87 3.26
C ASP A 179 15.07 -135.94 4.37
N GLU A 180 14.28 -135.73 5.42
CA GLU A 180 13.98 -136.73 6.45
C GLU A 180 13.17 -137.91 5.90
N SER A 181 12.19 -137.67 5.03
CA SER A 181 11.42 -138.74 4.36
C SER A 181 12.33 -139.57 3.44
N LYS A 182 13.26 -138.90 2.75
CA LYS A 182 14.29 -139.54 1.94
C LYS A 182 15.22 -140.42 2.80
N ASP A 183 15.64 -139.96 3.97
CA ASP A 183 16.47 -140.76 4.88
C ASP A 183 15.70 -141.93 5.50
N ARG A 184 14.40 -141.77 5.83
CA ARG A 184 13.52 -142.88 6.26
C ARG A 184 13.31 -143.95 5.18
N SER A 185 13.47 -143.62 3.90
CA SER A 185 13.38 -144.58 2.79
C SER A 185 14.65 -145.44 2.60
N SER A 186 15.74 -145.15 3.32
CA SER A 186 16.99 -145.91 3.25
C SER A 186 17.00 -147.21 4.06
N THR A 187 16.00 -147.44 4.93
CA THR A 187 15.78 -148.73 5.60
C THR A 187 14.76 -149.57 4.83
N LYS A 188 15.27 -150.51 4.04
CA LYS A 188 14.55 -151.47 3.20
C LYS A 188 13.72 -152.45 4.06
N ALA A 189 12.49 -152.09 4.38
CA ALA A 189 11.43 -153.00 4.83
C ALA A 189 10.33 -153.01 3.77
N ASP A 190 9.78 -154.18 3.45
CA ASP A 190 8.82 -154.42 2.35
C ASP A 190 7.74 -153.33 2.19
N ILE A 191 8.01 -152.38 1.30
CA ILE A 191 7.06 -151.35 0.90
C ILE A 191 6.15 -152.00 -0.15
N SER A 192 4.90 -152.28 0.24
CA SER A 192 3.85 -152.74 -0.69
C SER A 192 3.77 -151.80 -1.90
N PRO A 193 3.60 -152.30 -3.15
CA PRO A 193 3.58 -151.47 -4.36
C PRO A 193 2.55 -150.31 -4.33
N ASP A 194 1.51 -150.42 -3.52
CA ASP A 194 0.53 -149.34 -3.31
C ASP A 194 1.11 -148.17 -2.51
N VAL A 195 1.93 -148.44 -1.49
CA VAL A 195 2.64 -147.41 -0.71
C VAL A 195 3.68 -146.68 -1.59
N LEU A 196 4.30 -147.40 -2.53
CA LEU A 196 5.23 -146.79 -3.50
C LEU A 196 4.50 -145.83 -4.46
N LYS A 197 3.29 -146.19 -4.92
CA LYS A 197 2.44 -145.31 -5.76
C LYS A 197 1.96 -144.09 -4.98
N GLU A 198 1.54 -144.27 -3.72
CA GLU A 198 1.14 -143.15 -2.86
C GLU A 198 2.31 -142.18 -2.62
N LEU A 199 3.50 -142.68 -2.29
CA LEU A 199 4.71 -141.86 -2.14
C LEU A 199 5.08 -141.13 -3.43
N GLN A 200 4.99 -141.79 -4.60
CA GLN A 200 5.22 -141.12 -5.89
C GLN A 200 4.18 -140.04 -6.19
N SER A 201 2.92 -140.27 -5.84
CA SER A 201 1.85 -139.27 -5.99
C SER A 201 2.04 -138.08 -5.04
N ALA A 202 2.44 -138.34 -3.80
CA ALA A 202 2.75 -137.32 -2.80
C ALA A 202 3.97 -136.49 -3.21
N LYS A 203 5.03 -137.13 -3.70
CA LYS A 203 6.20 -136.47 -4.28
C LYS A 203 5.81 -135.57 -5.45
N SER A 204 5.03 -136.07 -6.39
CA SER A 204 4.57 -135.28 -7.56
C SER A 204 3.73 -134.08 -7.13
N ASN A 205 2.90 -134.23 -6.10
CA ASN A 205 2.10 -133.13 -5.55
C ASN A 205 2.97 -132.09 -4.83
N LEU A 206 3.97 -132.52 -4.06
CA LEU A 206 4.94 -131.62 -3.42
C LEU A 206 5.77 -130.86 -4.46
N GLU A 207 6.27 -131.53 -5.50
CA GLU A 207 7.00 -130.90 -6.60
C GLU A 207 6.16 -129.83 -7.31
N ARG A 208 4.87 -130.11 -7.57
CA ARG A 208 3.94 -129.10 -8.11
C ARG A 208 3.74 -127.93 -7.15
N ARG A 209 3.60 -128.18 -5.85
CA ARG A 209 3.42 -127.13 -4.84
C ARG A 209 4.67 -126.26 -4.69
N VAL A 210 5.86 -126.84 -4.76
CA VAL A 210 7.13 -126.09 -4.75
C VAL A 210 7.22 -125.19 -5.99
N LEU A 211 6.91 -125.72 -7.18
CA LEU A 211 6.89 -124.92 -8.41
C LEU A 211 5.86 -123.79 -8.35
N ASP A 212 4.68 -124.02 -7.77
CA ASP A 212 3.66 -122.98 -7.62
C ASP A 212 4.08 -121.89 -6.62
N LEU A 213 4.60 -122.27 -5.45
CA LEU A 213 5.13 -121.32 -4.48
C LEU A 213 6.30 -120.50 -5.06
N GLN A 214 7.16 -121.13 -5.86
CA GLN A 214 8.26 -120.42 -6.51
C GLN A 214 7.76 -119.39 -7.52
N ARG A 215 6.75 -119.72 -8.32
CA ARG A 215 6.07 -118.75 -9.21
C ARG A 215 5.42 -117.61 -8.42
N GLN A 216 4.81 -117.90 -7.27
CA GLN A 216 4.22 -116.88 -6.40
C GLN A 216 5.29 -115.95 -5.80
N ILE A 217 6.45 -116.49 -5.41
CA ILE A 217 7.60 -115.70 -4.94
C ILE A 217 8.09 -114.78 -6.05
N GLU A 218 8.33 -115.31 -7.25
CA GLU A 218 8.76 -114.52 -8.42
C GLU A 218 7.77 -113.40 -8.76
N ALA A 219 6.46 -113.68 -8.69
CA ALA A 219 5.43 -112.66 -8.89
C ALA A 219 5.45 -111.57 -7.80
N LYS A 220 5.62 -111.94 -6.52
CA LYS A 220 5.73 -110.97 -5.41
C LYS A 220 7.02 -110.14 -5.51
N ASP A 221 8.13 -110.74 -5.90
CA ASP A 221 9.40 -110.04 -6.09
C ASP A 221 9.30 -109.01 -7.23
N ALA A 222 8.60 -109.34 -8.33
CA ALA A 222 8.32 -108.40 -9.40
C ALA A 222 7.49 -107.20 -8.91
N VAL A 223 6.43 -107.45 -8.12
CA VAL A 223 5.62 -106.38 -7.51
C VAL A 223 6.44 -105.51 -6.55
N ILE A 224 7.30 -106.11 -5.72
CA ILE A 224 8.18 -105.37 -4.81
C ILE A 224 9.15 -104.48 -5.60
N ALA A 225 9.69 -104.97 -6.72
CA ALA A 225 10.58 -104.19 -7.57
C ALA A 225 9.85 -102.97 -8.18
N GLU A 226 8.62 -103.15 -8.66
CA GLU A 226 7.78 -102.05 -9.17
C GLU A 226 7.46 -101.03 -8.08
N LEU A 227 7.02 -101.49 -6.90
CA LEU A 227 6.74 -100.61 -5.77
C LEU A 227 7.97 -99.79 -5.37
N ARG A 228 9.16 -100.41 -5.28
CA ARG A 228 10.42 -99.69 -5.02
C ARG A 228 10.71 -98.62 -6.07
N SER A 229 10.45 -98.90 -7.35
CA SER A 229 10.60 -97.92 -8.42
C SER A 229 9.65 -96.75 -8.24
N THR A 230 8.37 -97.01 -7.96
CA THR A 230 7.38 -95.94 -7.72
C THR A 230 7.71 -95.10 -6.49
N VAL A 231 8.17 -95.71 -5.39
CA VAL A 231 8.60 -94.98 -4.18
C VAL A 231 9.75 -94.04 -4.52
N LYS A 232 10.78 -94.52 -5.23
CA LYS A 232 11.91 -93.69 -5.65
C LYS A 232 11.47 -92.49 -6.50
N GLU A 233 10.54 -92.70 -7.44
CA GLU A 233 9.98 -91.60 -8.24
C GLU A 233 9.24 -90.59 -7.36
N THR A 234 8.41 -91.05 -6.42
CA THR A 234 7.69 -90.16 -5.49
C THR A 234 8.63 -89.37 -4.57
N GLU A 235 9.72 -89.98 -4.08
CA GLU A 235 10.74 -89.30 -3.29
C GLU A 235 11.42 -88.18 -4.10
N THR A 236 11.81 -88.47 -5.35
CA THR A 236 12.42 -87.45 -6.22
C THR A 236 11.46 -86.30 -6.51
N ASN A 237 10.17 -86.59 -6.72
CA ASN A 237 9.13 -85.57 -6.89
C ASN A 237 8.92 -84.74 -5.63
N ALA A 238 8.94 -85.36 -4.45
CA ALA A 238 8.83 -84.67 -3.16
C ALA A 238 10.00 -83.71 -2.93
N VAL A 239 11.23 -84.13 -3.23
CA VAL A 239 12.42 -83.25 -3.17
C VAL A 239 12.26 -82.05 -4.10
N ARG A 240 11.86 -82.27 -5.36
CA ARG A 240 11.64 -81.18 -6.33
C ARG A 240 10.57 -80.20 -5.86
N LEU A 241 9.47 -80.68 -5.29
CA LEU A 241 8.42 -79.82 -4.75
C LEU A 241 8.91 -79.00 -3.55
N ASN A 242 9.71 -79.59 -2.66
CA ASN A 242 10.32 -78.87 -1.54
C ASN A 242 11.27 -77.76 -2.00
N GLU A 243 12.08 -78.02 -3.04
CA GLU A 243 12.94 -76.99 -3.64
C GLU A 243 12.12 -75.84 -4.26
N MET A 244 11.02 -76.16 -4.94
CA MET A 244 10.10 -75.16 -5.48
C MET A 244 9.42 -74.33 -4.37
N ILE A 245 9.05 -74.95 -3.26
CA ILE A 245 8.48 -74.25 -2.09
C ILE A 245 9.53 -73.30 -1.51
N ALA A 246 10.75 -73.77 -1.27
CA ALA A 246 11.84 -72.95 -0.75
C ALA A 246 12.15 -71.75 -1.66
N ALA A 247 12.15 -71.94 -2.99
CA ALA A 247 12.31 -70.86 -3.95
C ALA A 247 11.17 -69.83 -3.89
N LYS A 248 9.92 -70.28 -3.77
CA LYS A 248 8.76 -69.40 -3.61
C LYS A 248 8.78 -68.63 -2.29
N ASP A 249 9.19 -69.28 -1.20
CA ASP A 249 9.31 -68.62 0.11
C ASP A 249 10.38 -67.52 0.09
N LYS A 250 11.52 -67.77 -0.56
CA LYS A 250 12.56 -66.74 -0.77
C LYS A 250 12.02 -65.56 -1.59
N ASN A 251 11.27 -65.81 -2.65
CA ASN A 251 10.66 -64.74 -3.46
C ASN A 251 9.59 -63.96 -2.67
N LEU A 252 8.77 -64.64 -1.88
CA LEU A 252 7.78 -63.98 -1.01
C LEU A 252 8.44 -63.12 0.05
N ALA A 253 9.56 -63.55 0.63
CA ALA A 253 10.34 -62.75 1.57
C ALA A 253 10.90 -61.48 0.90
N ALA A 254 11.45 -61.59 -0.31
CA ALA A 254 11.94 -60.44 -1.07
C ALA A 254 10.83 -59.44 -1.41
N LEU A 255 9.68 -59.93 -1.88
CA LEU A 255 8.51 -59.08 -2.18
C LEU A 255 7.98 -58.36 -0.94
N ARG A 256 7.94 -59.03 0.22
CA ARG A 256 7.56 -58.39 1.49
C ARG A 256 8.53 -57.28 1.88
N GLN A 257 9.83 -57.50 1.70
CA GLN A 257 10.83 -56.48 1.97
C GLN A 257 10.69 -55.27 1.04
N GLU A 258 10.47 -55.48 -0.26
CA GLU A 258 10.23 -54.41 -1.21
C GLU A 258 8.95 -53.62 -0.86
N PHE A 259 7.88 -54.32 -0.50
CA PHE A 259 6.64 -53.69 -0.06
C PHE A 259 6.85 -52.79 1.16
N GLU A 260 7.56 -53.26 2.18
CA GLU A 260 7.85 -52.48 3.39
C GLU A 260 8.70 -51.23 3.08
N GLN A 261 9.68 -51.35 2.17
CA GLN A 261 10.48 -50.21 1.71
C GLN A 261 9.61 -49.18 0.98
N LYS A 262 8.71 -49.63 0.10
CA LYS A 262 7.78 -48.75 -0.61
C LYS A 262 6.77 -48.10 0.34
N ASP A 263 6.25 -48.81 1.32
CA ASP A 263 5.34 -48.25 2.32
C ASP A 263 6.03 -47.16 3.16
N THR A 264 7.28 -47.42 3.57
CA THR A 264 8.12 -46.42 4.25
C THR A 264 8.34 -45.18 3.38
N GLN A 265 8.64 -45.37 2.09
CA GLN A 265 8.82 -44.28 1.14
C GLN A 265 7.53 -43.47 0.95
N VAL A 266 6.37 -44.12 0.87
CA VAL A 266 5.06 -43.46 0.77
C VAL A 266 4.78 -42.62 2.00
N ARG A 267 5.03 -43.15 3.21
CA ARG A 267 4.87 -42.39 4.46
C ARG A 267 5.79 -41.17 4.51
N ALA A 268 7.06 -41.32 4.10
CA ALA A 268 8.02 -40.20 4.04
C ALA A 268 7.60 -39.12 3.03
N ASN A 269 7.04 -39.52 1.88
CA ASN A 269 6.51 -38.56 0.91
C ASN A 269 5.24 -37.87 1.44
N GLN A 270 4.39 -38.58 2.16
CA GLN A 270 3.19 -38.01 2.77
C GLN A 270 3.54 -36.95 3.83
N THR A 271 4.53 -37.20 4.69
CA THR A 271 4.98 -36.20 5.68
C THR A 271 5.66 -35.00 5.01
N LYS A 272 6.42 -35.22 3.94
CA LYS A 272 7.00 -34.13 3.12
C LYS A 272 5.90 -33.27 2.50
N ASN A 273 4.86 -33.88 1.93
CA ASN A 273 3.74 -33.14 1.35
C ASN A 273 2.99 -32.32 2.40
N GLN A 274 2.71 -32.89 3.57
CA GLN A 274 2.09 -32.14 4.68
C GLN A 274 2.93 -30.94 5.13
N THR A 275 4.26 -31.09 5.12
CA THR A 275 5.18 -29.99 5.45
C THR A 275 5.12 -28.88 4.39
N LEU A 276 5.13 -29.27 3.11
CA LEU A 276 5.03 -28.32 1.99
C LEU A 276 3.68 -27.60 1.98
N GLU A 277 2.58 -28.28 2.29
CA GLU A 277 1.25 -27.68 2.42
C GLU A 277 1.23 -26.61 3.52
N LYS A 278 1.79 -26.91 4.71
CA LYS A 278 1.91 -25.91 5.78
C LYS A 278 2.76 -24.71 5.39
N GLN A 279 3.91 -24.93 4.77
CA GLN A 279 4.77 -23.85 4.28
C GLN A 279 4.03 -22.97 3.25
N LEU A 280 3.25 -23.58 2.37
CA LEU A 280 2.46 -22.87 1.37
C LEU A 280 1.34 -22.05 2.02
N GLU A 281 0.64 -22.58 3.03
CA GLU A 281 -0.33 -21.84 3.85
C GLU A 281 0.31 -20.62 4.55
N GLU A 282 1.49 -20.80 5.16
CA GLU A 282 2.25 -19.72 5.79
C GLU A 282 2.65 -18.62 4.79
N GLN A 283 3.10 -19.01 3.59
CA GLN A 283 3.42 -18.05 2.53
C GLN A 283 2.16 -17.29 2.05
N TYR A 284 1.02 -17.97 1.91
CA TYR A 284 -0.25 -17.30 1.58
C TYR A 284 -0.66 -16.29 2.65
N ALA A 285 -0.52 -16.64 3.93
CA ALA A 285 -0.79 -15.72 5.03
C ALA A 285 0.14 -14.49 4.98
N ARG A 286 1.43 -14.69 4.71
CA ARG A 286 2.42 -13.61 4.55
C ARG A 286 2.12 -12.70 3.35
N VAL A 287 1.75 -13.26 2.21
CA VAL A 287 1.35 -12.45 1.03
C VAL A 287 0.09 -11.63 1.34
N SER A 288 -0.87 -12.22 2.06
CA SER A 288 -2.09 -11.53 2.50
C SER A 288 -1.80 -10.37 3.46
N SER A 289 -0.86 -10.54 4.41
CA SER A 289 -0.45 -9.43 5.30
C SER A 289 0.27 -8.32 4.54
N LEU A 290 1.21 -8.67 3.66
CA LEU A 290 1.92 -7.69 2.83
C LEU A 290 0.96 -6.92 1.91
N ALA A 291 -0.06 -7.58 1.36
CA ALA A 291 -1.08 -6.91 0.55
C ALA A 291 -1.88 -5.87 1.36
N LYS A 292 -2.18 -6.16 2.64
CA LYS A 292 -2.81 -5.19 3.56
C LYS A 292 -1.89 -4.02 3.88
N GLU A 293 -0.61 -4.28 4.12
CA GLU A 293 0.40 -3.24 4.36
C GLU A 293 0.56 -2.31 3.15
N ILE A 294 0.65 -2.86 1.93
CA ILE A 294 0.70 -2.07 0.69
C ILE A 294 -0.55 -1.20 0.54
N ALA A 295 -1.74 -1.73 0.85
CA ALA A 295 -2.97 -0.95 0.79
C ALA A 295 -2.98 0.20 1.81
N GLN A 296 -2.47 -0.04 3.02
CA GLN A 296 -2.31 1.00 4.03
C GLN A 296 -1.31 2.08 3.59
N GLN A 297 -0.12 1.69 3.12
CA GLN A 297 0.89 2.63 2.62
C GLN A 297 0.37 3.45 1.44
N LYS A 298 -0.42 2.86 0.55
CA LYS A 298 -1.06 3.60 -0.55
C LYS A 298 -1.99 4.70 -0.04
N ASN A 299 -2.76 4.43 1.01
CA ASN A 299 -3.63 5.44 1.63
C ASN A 299 -2.82 6.55 2.30
N GLU A 300 -1.73 6.19 2.99
CA GLU A 300 -0.82 7.16 3.62
C GLU A 300 -0.17 8.09 2.58
N VAL A 301 0.27 7.55 1.43
CA VAL A 301 0.80 8.34 0.32
C VAL A 301 -0.26 9.31 -0.24
N GLN A 302 -1.51 8.86 -0.42
CA GLN A 302 -2.60 9.73 -0.86
C GLN A 302 -2.87 10.86 0.14
N GLN A 303 -2.79 10.59 1.44
CA GLN A 303 -2.93 11.63 2.48
C GLN A 303 -1.78 12.64 2.41
N LEU A 304 -0.53 12.18 2.21
CA LEU A 304 0.62 13.07 2.04
C LEU A 304 0.48 13.97 0.80
N GLU A 305 -0.04 13.45 -0.31
CA GLU A 305 -0.33 14.27 -1.50
C GLU A 305 -1.38 15.36 -1.23
N GLN A 306 -2.43 15.05 -0.47
CA GLN A 306 -3.43 16.04 -0.04
C GLN A 306 -2.81 17.13 0.85
N VAL A 307 -2.00 16.75 1.83
CA VAL A 307 -1.29 17.71 2.69
C VAL A 307 -0.34 18.59 1.88
N LYS A 308 0.36 18.02 0.91
CA LYS A 308 1.25 18.78 0.01
C LYS A 308 0.48 19.80 -0.83
N ALA A 309 -0.71 19.45 -1.31
CA ALA A 309 -1.59 20.38 -2.01
C ALA A 309 -2.06 21.52 -1.08
N GLN A 310 -2.50 21.20 0.14
CA GLN A 310 -2.89 22.19 1.14
C GLN A 310 -1.74 23.14 1.50
N LEU A 311 -0.51 22.61 1.64
CA LEU A 311 0.68 23.43 1.90
C LEU A 311 0.96 24.41 0.74
N ALA A 312 0.77 23.97 -0.51
CA ALA A 312 0.92 24.84 -1.68
C ALA A 312 -0.12 25.97 -1.68
N GLU A 313 -1.37 25.68 -1.31
CA GLU A 313 -2.42 26.69 -1.17
C GLU A 313 -2.11 27.70 -0.07
N VAL A 314 -1.67 27.23 1.11
CA VAL A 314 -1.25 28.11 2.22
C VAL A 314 -0.07 28.99 1.80
N LYS A 315 0.90 28.44 1.06
CA LYS A 315 2.03 29.22 0.55
C LYS A 315 1.58 30.30 -0.43
N ALA A 316 0.70 29.96 -1.38
CA ALA A 316 0.13 30.93 -2.31
C ALA A 316 -0.68 32.02 -1.59
N HIS A 317 -1.41 31.66 -0.53
CA HIS A 317 -2.10 32.60 0.34
C HIS A 317 -1.11 33.54 1.07
N GLY A 318 -0.02 33.00 1.62
CA GLY A 318 1.05 33.78 2.23
C GLY A 318 1.69 34.77 1.24
N ASP A 319 2.01 34.33 0.03
CA ASP A 319 2.54 35.20 -1.03
C ASP A 319 1.56 36.33 -1.40
N ARG A 320 0.25 36.04 -1.43
CA ARG A 320 -0.80 37.04 -1.66
C ARG A 320 -0.86 38.07 -0.54
N LEU A 321 -0.86 37.64 0.72
CA LEU A 321 -0.83 38.53 1.88
C LEU A 321 0.44 39.41 1.88
N GLN A 322 1.60 38.84 1.50
CA GLN A 322 2.83 39.60 1.41
C GLN A 322 2.78 40.69 0.32
N ARG A 323 2.16 40.42 -0.83
CA ARG A 323 1.92 41.44 -1.87
C ARG A 323 1.00 42.55 -1.36
N GLN A 324 -0.12 42.17 -0.73
CA GLN A 324 -1.06 43.14 -0.14
C GLN A 324 -0.38 44.02 0.91
N LEU A 325 0.51 43.46 1.73
CA LEU A 325 1.28 44.23 2.70
C LEU A 325 2.22 45.25 2.01
N ARG A 326 2.91 44.86 0.94
CA ARG A 326 3.77 45.79 0.16
C ARG A 326 2.94 46.90 -0.50
N GLU A 327 1.79 46.56 -1.07
CA GLU A 327 0.87 47.55 -1.66
C GLU A 327 0.38 48.54 -0.60
N ALA A 328 -0.06 48.06 0.57
CA ALA A 328 -0.48 48.92 1.68
C ALA A 328 0.66 49.80 2.20
N GLN A 329 1.89 49.27 2.29
CA GLN A 329 3.08 50.06 2.64
C GLN A 329 3.37 51.16 1.60
N GLY A 330 3.26 50.85 0.31
CA GLY A 330 3.41 51.83 -0.77
C GLY A 330 2.35 52.93 -0.69
N GLN A 331 1.09 52.57 -0.46
CA GLN A 331 -0.01 53.53 -0.25
C GLN A 331 0.25 54.41 0.98
N HIS A 332 0.74 53.84 2.08
CA HIS A 332 1.08 54.61 3.27
C HIS A 332 2.21 55.62 3.00
N GLN A 333 3.26 55.22 2.29
CA GLN A 333 4.35 56.12 1.89
C GLN A 333 3.84 57.27 0.99
N GLN A 334 2.95 56.96 0.04
CA GLN A 334 2.32 57.96 -0.81
C GLN A 334 1.47 58.94 0.01
N ALA A 335 0.66 58.44 0.94
CA ALA A 335 -0.14 59.27 1.84
C ALA A 335 0.74 60.17 2.73
N MET A 336 1.87 59.65 3.23
CA MET A 336 2.85 60.44 3.99
C MET A 336 3.46 61.57 3.14
N ALA A 337 3.85 61.29 1.89
CA ALA A 337 4.35 62.30 0.96
C ALA A 337 3.29 63.37 0.60
N GLN A 338 2.03 62.97 0.48
CA GLN A 338 0.92 63.91 0.30
C GLN A 338 0.74 64.78 1.56
N SER A 339 0.80 64.19 2.75
CA SER A 339 0.67 64.93 4.01
C SER A 339 1.81 65.95 4.20
N THR A 340 3.05 65.63 3.82
CA THR A 340 4.15 66.60 3.89
C THR A 340 3.98 67.73 2.89
N THR A 341 3.45 67.44 1.70
CA THR A 341 3.10 68.46 0.69
C THR A 341 1.98 69.39 1.18
N VAL A 342 0.94 68.84 1.79
CA VAL A 342 -0.14 69.64 2.38
C VAL A 342 0.37 70.49 3.55
N ALA A 343 1.27 69.95 4.37
CA ALA A 343 1.88 70.69 5.47
C ALA A 343 2.72 71.89 4.98
N SER A 344 3.49 71.74 3.89
CA SER A 344 4.26 72.84 3.31
C SER A 344 3.36 73.90 2.65
N GLN A 345 2.30 73.48 1.95
CA GLN A 345 1.28 74.38 1.42
C GLN A 345 0.60 75.19 2.53
N LYS A 346 0.26 74.54 3.65
CA LYS A 346 -0.30 75.22 4.83
C LYS A 346 0.66 76.30 5.35
N GLN A 347 1.95 76.00 5.53
CA GLN A 347 2.95 76.98 5.96
C GLN A 347 3.07 78.16 4.99
N GLN A 348 3.04 77.91 3.68
CA GLN A 348 3.07 78.97 2.66
C GLN A 348 1.84 79.88 2.76
N LEU A 349 0.64 79.30 2.90
CA LEU A 349 -0.60 80.06 3.07
C LEU A 349 -0.60 80.87 4.37
N GLU A 350 -0.12 80.32 5.48
CA GLU A 350 0.05 81.05 6.74
C GLU A 350 1.01 82.25 6.59
N ALA A 351 2.12 82.08 5.86
CA ALA A 351 3.05 83.17 5.57
C ALA A 351 2.40 84.25 4.67
N GLN A 352 1.64 83.85 3.65
CA GLN A 352 0.89 84.77 2.79
C GLN A 352 -0.16 85.55 3.60
N LEU A 353 -0.90 84.87 4.49
CA LEU A 353 -1.88 85.49 5.37
C LEU A 353 -1.22 86.54 6.27
N ASN A 354 -0.11 86.20 6.94
CA ASN A 354 0.62 87.14 7.79
C ASN A 354 1.16 88.35 7.01
N ASN A 355 1.66 88.15 5.80
CA ASN A 355 2.05 89.26 4.92
C ASN A 355 0.86 90.14 4.53
N SER A 356 -0.30 89.55 4.24
CA SER A 356 -1.53 90.31 3.94
C SER A 356 -2.05 91.09 5.15
N GLU A 357 -1.92 90.54 6.37
CA GLU A 357 -2.25 91.23 7.61
C GLU A 357 -1.31 92.42 7.86
N LYS A 358 0.00 92.25 7.65
CA LYS A 358 0.97 93.36 7.70
C LYS A 358 0.68 94.44 6.65
N ALA A 359 0.30 94.05 5.44
CA ALA A 359 -0.10 95.00 4.40
C ALA A 359 -1.37 95.76 4.81
N LYS A 360 -2.35 95.07 5.39
CA LYS A 360 -3.58 95.67 5.91
C LYS A 360 -3.29 96.65 7.06
N THR A 361 -2.44 96.30 8.01
CA THR A 361 -2.07 97.23 9.10
C THR A 361 -1.34 98.46 8.56
N LEU A 362 -0.41 98.28 7.62
CA LEU A 362 0.28 99.40 6.95
C LEU A 362 -0.71 100.32 6.23
N LEU A 363 -1.63 99.76 5.44
CA LEU A 363 -2.69 100.52 4.76
C LEU A 363 -3.59 101.24 5.77
N THR A 364 -3.94 100.60 6.88
CA THR A 364 -4.77 101.21 7.93
C THR A 364 -4.06 102.41 8.56
N THR A 365 -2.76 102.29 8.86
CA THR A 365 -1.93 103.39 9.36
C THR A 365 -1.79 104.52 8.34
N GLN A 366 -1.56 104.18 7.06
CA GLN A 366 -1.54 105.19 5.98
C GLN A 366 -2.86 105.94 5.88
N LEU A 367 -3.98 105.22 5.99
CA LEU A 367 -5.32 105.80 5.90
C LEU A 367 -5.61 106.70 7.11
N GLN A 368 -5.22 106.29 8.32
CA GLN A 368 -5.26 107.15 9.52
C GLN A 368 -4.42 108.42 9.34
N ASN A 369 -3.20 108.31 8.81
CA ASN A 369 -2.35 109.46 8.54
C ASN A 369 -2.96 110.40 7.51
N SER A 370 -3.54 109.88 6.41
CA SER A 370 -4.25 110.71 5.44
C SER A 370 -5.48 111.39 6.04
N THR A 371 -6.23 110.71 6.91
CA THR A 371 -7.36 111.31 7.63
C THR A 371 -6.89 112.43 8.57
N GLN A 372 -5.79 112.24 9.29
CA GLN A 372 -5.21 113.30 10.12
C GLN A 372 -4.74 114.49 9.28
N GLN A 373 -4.10 114.24 8.13
CA GLN A 373 -3.73 115.29 7.18
C GLN A 373 -4.97 116.03 6.65
N GLN A 374 -6.05 115.31 6.37
CA GLN A 374 -7.31 115.92 5.96
C GLN A 374 -7.88 116.81 7.05
N VAL A 375 -7.93 116.36 8.31
CA VAL A 375 -8.37 117.19 9.45
C VAL A 375 -7.48 118.44 9.60
N ALA A 376 -6.16 118.31 9.44
CA ALA A 376 -5.25 119.45 9.48
C ALA A 376 -5.49 120.43 8.31
N LEU A 377 -5.81 119.92 7.11
CA LEU A 377 -6.21 120.76 5.99
C LEU A 377 -7.57 121.43 6.22
N GLU A 378 -8.55 120.73 6.78
CA GLU A 378 -9.84 121.30 7.16
C GLU A 378 -9.69 122.41 8.20
N GLN A 379 -8.80 122.24 9.18
CA GLN A 379 -8.43 123.31 10.13
C GLN A 379 -7.82 124.52 9.39
N LYS A 380 -6.89 124.30 8.46
CA LYS A 380 -6.34 125.39 7.62
C LYS A 380 -7.40 126.07 6.76
N ILE A 381 -8.35 125.33 6.20
CA ILE A 381 -9.49 125.90 5.46
C ILE A 381 -10.36 126.75 6.38
N ALA A 382 -10.63 126.28 7.60
CA ALA A 382 -11.37 127.06 8.59
C ALA A 382 -10.62 128.35 8.98
N GLU A 383 -9.30 128.29 9.17
CA GLU A 383 -8.45 129.47 9.38
C GLU A 383 -8.49 130.43 8.19
N LEU A 384 -8.35 129.92 6.97
CA LEU A 384 -8.50 130.73 5.75
C LEU A 384 -9.88 131.37 5.66
N THR A 385 -10.94 130.66 6.03
CA THR A 385 -12.31 131.20 6.08
C THR A 385 -12.42 132.33 7.10
N LYS A 386 -11.76 132.21 8.26
CA LYS A 386 -11.70 133.26 9.29
C LYS A 386 -10.90 134.47 8.81
N ILE A 387 -9.75 134.26 8.17
CA ILE A 387 -8.96 135.34 7.54
C ILE A 387 -9.78 136.02 6.44
N ASN A 388 -10.49 135.25 5.62
CA ASN A 388 -11.33 135.81 4.57
C ASN A 388 -12.48 136.64 5.16
N ALA A 389 -13.11 136.18 6.25
CA ALA A 389 -14.12 136.98 6.97
C ALA A 389 -13.52 138.27 7.55
N GLN A 390 -12.30 138.23 8.10
CA GLN A 390 -11.57 139.42 8.54
C GLN A 390 -11.25 140.35 7.37
N LEU A 391 -10.89 139.78 6.21
CA LEU A 391 -10.66 140.54 4.98
C LEU A 391 -11.95 141.24 4.54
N THR A 392 -13.11 140.57 4.57
CA THR A 392 -14.41 141.19 4.27
C THR A 392 -14.70 142.37 5.22
N VAL A 393 -14.45 142.21 6.52
CA VAL A 393 -14.59 143.31 7.49
C VAL A 393 -13.64 144.46 7.16
N SER A 394 -12.40 144.17 6.76
CA SER A 394 -11.45 145.21 6.34
C SER A 394 -11.88 145.88 5.03
N GLN A 395 -12.46 145.13 4.09
CA GLN A 395 -13.00 145.67 2.84
C GLN A 395 -14.22 146.56 3.11
N ASP A 396 -15.10 146.18 4.05
CA ASP A 396 -16.22 147.01 4.49
C ASP A 396 -15.75 148.27 5.21
N LEU A 397 -14.68 148.19 6.01
CA LEU A 397 -14.04 149.36 6.62
C LEU A 397 -13.46 150.30 5.56
N VAL A 398 -12.76 149.76 4.55
CA VAL A 398 -12.28 150.54 3.40
C VAL A 398 -13.46 151.18 2.67
N ARG A 399 -14.56 150.46 2.47
CA ARG A 399 -15.80 151.01 1.89
C ARG A 399 -16.37 152.16 2.72
N GLN A 400 -16.42 152.00 4.05
CA GLN A 400 -16.85 153.06 4.96
C GLN A 400 -15.94 154.29 4.89
N LEU A 401 -14.62 154.09 4.86
CA LEU A 401 -13.66 155.18 4.69
C LEU A 401 -13.83 155.85 3.33
N GLN A 402 -14.13 155.09 2.27
CA GLN A 402 -14.44 155.63 0.95
C GLN A 402 -15.70 156.51 0.98
N THR A 403 -16.76 156.06 1.66
CA THR A 403 -18.00 156.84 1.85
C THR A 403 -17.76 158.09 2.68
N GLN A 404 -16.86 158.02 3.69
CA GLN A 404 -16.44 159.21 4.45
C GLN A 404 -15.67 160.20 3.56
N ILE A 405 -14.77 159.73 2.69
CA ILE A 405 -14.04 160.58 1.73
C ILE A 405 -15.01 161.26 0.77
N GLU A 406 -16.00 160.54 0.23
CA GLU A 406 -17.03 161.12 -0.64
C GLU A 406 -17.92 162.15 0.08
N ALA A 407 -18.12 162.00 1.40
CA ALA A 407 -18.82 162.98 2.23
C ALA A 407 -18.03 164.29 2.44
N PHE A 408 -16.72 164.33 2.13
CA PHE A 408 -15.91 165.56 2.14
C PHE A 408 -15.95 166.34 0.81
N ALA A 409 -16.44 165.76 -0.29
CA ALA A 409 -16.61 166.45 -1.57
C ALA A 409 -17.43 167.78 -1.49
N PRO A 410 -18.51 167.92 -0.70
CA PRO A 410 -19.21 169.19 -0.56
C PRO A 410 -18.43 170.27 0.22
N PHE A 411 -17.40 169.90 1.00
CA PHE A 411 -16.52 170.88 1.66
C PHE A 411 -15.53 171.51 0.67
N GLU A 412 -15.06 170.75 -0.32
CA GLU A 412 -14.19 171.26 -1.38
C GLU A 412 -14.91 172.33 -2.24
N ALA A 413 -16.19 172.09 -2.55
CA ALA A 413 -17.05 173.07 -3.24
C ALA A 413 -17.32 174.35 -2.41
N GLN A 414 -17.33 174.25 -1.08
CA GLN A 414 -17.48 175.42 -0.19
C GLN A 414 -16.21 176.28 -0.12
N CYS A 415 -15.03 175.65 -0.16
CA CYS A 415 -13.75 176.36 -0.20
C CYS A 415 -13.58 177.14 -1.52
N GLU A 416 -13.95 176.55 -2.67
CA GLU A 416 -13.90 177.26 -3.97
C GLU A 416 -14.87 178.46 -4.03
N ALA A 417 -16.05 178.36 -3.41
CA ALA A 417 -17.02 179.44 -3.36
C ALA A 417 -16.53 180.64 -2.51
N LEU A 418 -15.79 180.37 -1.44
CA LEU A 418 -15.15 181.38 -0.60
C LEU A 418 -13.99 182.08 -1.33
N GLN A 419 -13.18 181.33 -2.06
CA GLN A 419 -12.08 181.88 -2.87
C GLN A 419 -12.58 182.88 -3.91
N ARG A 420 -13.65 182.54 -4.65
CA ARG A 420 -14.28 183.45 -5.64
C ARG A 420 -14.86 184.73 -5.01
N ARG A 421 -15.37 184.65 -3.77
CA ARG A 421 -15.87 185.83 -3.03
C ARG A 421 -14.74 186.77 -2.59
N TYR A 422 -13.58 186.22 -2.25
CA TYR A 422 -12.41 187.00 -1.88
C TYR A 422 -11.87 187.80 -3.07
N ASP A 423 -11.67 187.16 -4.23
CA ASP A 423 -11.14 187.81 -5.44
C ASP A 423 -12.02 188.95 -5.95
N ALA A 424 -13.35 188.81 -5.83
CA ALA A 424 -14.31 189.85 -6.20
C ALA A 424 -14.24 191.09 -5.30
N GLN A 425 -13.88 190.93 -4.01
CA GLN A 425 -13.70 192.06 -3.10
C GLN A 425 -12.39 192.81 -3.35
N THR A 426 -11.32 192.10 -3.73
CA THR A 426 -10.02 192.71 -4.02
C THR A 426 -10.06 193.58 -5.28
N ALA A 427 -10.86 193.20 -6.29
CA ALA A 427 -11.06 194.01 -7.50
C ALA A 427 -11.79 195.34 -7.19
N ARG A 428 -12.78 195.30 -6.29
CA ARG A 428 -13.60 196.47 -5.90
C ARG A 428 -12.80 197.52 -5.13
N LEU A 429 -11.80 197.09 -4.35
CA LEU A 429 -10.91 197.99 -3.61
C LEU A 429 -9.96 198.76 -4.54
N LYS A 430 -9.44 198.12 -5.60
CA LYS A 430 -8.55 198.77 -6.57
C LYS A 430 -9.24 199.84 -7.42
N GLU A 431 -10.54 199.69 -7.68
CA GLU A 431 -11.34 200.69 -8.40
C GLU A 431 -11.56 201.98 -7.59
N LEU A 432 -11.76 201.85 -6.27
CA LEU A 432 -11.96 202.98 -5.37
C LEU A 432 -10.66 203.77 -5.11
N GLU A 433 -9.50 203.11 -5.12
CA GLU A 433 -8.19 203.78 -4.99
C GLU A 433 -7.84 204.66 -6.20
N VAL A 434 -8.26 204.28 -7.40
CA VAL A 434 -8.04 205.07 -8.64
C VAL A 434 -8.95 206.30 -8.69
N GLN A 435 -10.19 206.19 -8.18
CA GLN A 435 -11.14 207.31 -8.13
C GLN A 435 -10.68 208.41 -7.13
N ALA A 436 -10.11 208.02 -5.99
CA ALA A 436 -9.64 208.97 -4.96
C ALA A 436 -8.35 209.74 -5.34
N ALA A 437 -7.54 209.19 -6.27
CA ALA A 437 -6.33 209.84 -6.78
C ALA A 437 -6.63 210.92 -7.84
N LEU A 438 -7.76 210.83 -8.54
CA LEU A 438 -8.16 211.79 -9.57
C LEU A 438 -8.74 213.09 -8.98
N ASP A 439 -9.46 213.01 -7.85
CA ASP A 439 -10.12 214.17 -7.23
C ASP A 439 -9.15 215.12 -6.48
N ARG A 440 -7.98 214.64 -6.02
CA ARG A 440 -6.96 215.50 -5.37
C ARG A 440 -6.07 216.27 -6.37
N SER A 441 -6.03 215.85 -7.63
CA SER A 441 -5.28 216.52 -8.70
C SER A 441 -5.96 217.81 -9.20
N VAL A 442 -7.28 217.96 -8.99
CA VAL A 442 -8.07 219.09 -9.51
C VAL A 442 -8.13 220.29 -8.53
N ALA A 443 -7.98 220.05 -7.22
CA ALA A 443 -8.00 221.12 -6.20
C ALA A 443 -6.70 221.97 -6.13
N ASN A 444 -5.56 221.46 -6.61
CA ASN A 444 -4.24 222.09 -6.44
C ASN A 444 -3.85 223.08 -7.57
N ILE A 445 -4.73 223.28 -8.57
CA ILE A 445 -4.51 224.18 -9.71
C ILE A 445 -5.37 225.47 -9.62
N GLY A 446 -6.45 225.48 -8.83
CA GLY A 446 -7.36 226.63 -8.68
C GLY A 446 -6.82 227.79 -7.84
N GLU A 447 -6.01 227.53 -6.81
CA GLU A 447 -5.61 228.57 -5.84
C GLU A 447 -4.38 229.39 -6.28
N LYS A 448 -3.64 228.92 -7.30
CA LYS A 448 -2.52 229.67 -7.91
C LYS A 448 -2.96 230.77 -8.89
N TYR A 449 -4.24 230.85 -9.26
CA TYR A 449 -4.73 231.82 -10.24
C TYR A 449 -5.42 233.07 -9.68
N LEU A 450 -5.76 233.14 -8.38
CA LEU A 450 -6.39 234.36 -7.81
C LEU A 450 -5.39 235.40 -7.27
N ASN A 451 -4.11 235.06 -7.10
CA ASN A 451 -3.05 235.99 -6.67
C ASN A 451 -2.42 236.84 -7.81
N ARG A 452 -3.05 236.92 -8.99
CA ARG A 452 -2.51 237.66 -10.16
C ARG A 452 -3.35 238.82 -10.69
N TRP A 453 -4.51 239.14 -10.14
CA TRP A 453 -5.35 240.25 -10.63
C TRP A 453 -5.67 241.29 -9.54
N GLN A 454 -4.86 242.38 -9.53
CA GLN A 454 -5.08 243.71 -8.92
C GLN A 454 -4.45 243.93 -7.53
N ARG A 455 -3.15 244.26 -7.42
CA ARG A 455 -2.56 245.62 -7.56
C ARG A 455 -3.11 246.50 -8.69
N ARG A 456 -4.12 247.31 -8.38
CA ARG A 456 -4.15 248.77 -8.56
C ARG A 456 -5.20 249.36 -7.63
#